data_AF-A0A917K1Z5-F1
#
_entry.id   AF-A0A917K1Z5-F1
#
_cell.length_a   1.000
_cell.length_b   1.000
_cell.length_c   1.000
_cell.angle_alpha   90.00
_cell.angle_beta   90.00
_cell.angle_gamma   90.00
#
_symmetry.space_group_name_H-M   'P 1'
#
loop_
_entity.id
_entity.type
_entity.pdbx_description
1 polymer ?
#
loop_
_entity_poly.entity_id
_entity_poly.type
_entity_poly.pdbx_seq_one_letter_code
_entity_poly.pdbx_strand_id
1 'polypeptide(L)'
;MEGADVTDGDTLRLEPFTVVVLLPGDPHPRALDGTPVNLSDAHDLTDAEQQALLDSSVHIFPDDLTERSYEAVAELPIPRCFRRSGWLQDHHALVLDEAARTGPVRFELHEIYGLCIEEDE
;
A
#
# COMPACT_ATOMS: atom_id res chain seq x y z
N MET A 1 -2.28 46.75 23.20
CA MET A 1 -1.79 45.46 23.74
C MET A 1 -2.03 44.45 22.65
N GLU A 2 -0.98 44.21 21.86
CA GLU A 2 -0.85 43.07 20.98
C GLU A 2 -0.75 41.78 21.80
N GLY A 3 -1.20 40.68 21.20
CA GLY A 3 -1.15 39.34 21.77
C GLY A 3 -2.12 38.43 21.04
N ALA A 4 -1.87 38.21 19.74
CA ALA A 4 -2.49 37.13 19.00
C ALA A 4 -1.94 35.80 19.52
N ASP A 5 -2.83 34.89 19.92
CA ASP A 5 -2.51 33.48 20.10
C ASP A 5 -3.30 32.72 19.04
N VAL A 6 -2.62 32.47 17.92
CA VAL A 6 -3.08 31.62 16.83
C VAL A 6 -2.12 30.45 16.81
N THR A 7 -2.46 29.33 17.44
CA THR A 7 -1.90 28.01 17.13
C THR A 7 -2.68 26.94 17.89
N ASP A 8 -3.69 26.37 17.24
CA ASP A 8 -3.90 24.93 17.30
C ASP A 8 -4.48 24.53 15.95
N GLY A 9 -3.62 24.68 14.93
CA GLY A 9 -3.80 23.92 13.71
C GLY A 9 -3.48 22.49 14.11
N ASP A 10 -4.51 21.72 14.42
CA ASP A 10 -4.47 20.26 14.49
C ASP A 10 -4.03 19.78 13.10
N THR A 11 -2.74 19.84 12.83
CA THR A 11 -2.15 19.18 11.68
C THR A 11 -2.28 17.72 12.01
N LEU A 12 -3.38 17.12 11.53
CA LEU A 12 -3.59 15.68 11.50
C LEU A 12 -2.25 15.05 11.11
N ARG A 13 -1.60 14.39 12.07
CA ARG A 13 -0.35 13.69 11.80
C ARG A 13 -0.71 12.50 10.96
N LEU A 14 -0.57 12.65 9.65
CA LEU A 14 -0.72 11.57 8.70
C LEU A 14 0.29 10.47 9.05
N GLU A 15 -0.15 9.22 9.02
CA GLU A 15 0.67 8.07 9.37
C GLU A 15 1.25 7.45 8.08
N PRO A 16 2.48 6.91 8.11
CA PRO A 16 3.03 6.24 6.95
C PRO A 16 2.35 4.90 6.70
N PHE A 17 2.33 4.48 5.44
CA PHE A 17 1.79 3.18 5.03
C PHE A 17 2.89 2.21 4.65
N THR A 18 2.63 0.92 4.88
CA THR A 18 3.39 -0.13 4.19
C THR A 18 2.46 -0.83 3.21
N VAL A 19 2.82 -0.79 1.93
CA VAL A 19 2.05 -1.40 0.83
C VAL A 19 2.84 -2.55 0.25
N VAL A 20 2.23 -3.73 0.20
CA VAL A 20 2.77 -4.87 -0.53
C VAL A 20 2.33 -4.81 -1.97
N VAL A 21 3.31 -4.66 -2.87
CA VAL A 21 3.08 -4.57 -4.31
C VAL A 21 3.05 -5.98 -4.90
N LEU A 22 1.99 -6.29 -5.62
CA LEU A 22 1.76 -7.59 -6.24
C LEU A 22 1.55 -7.42 -7.75
N LEU A 23 2.02 -8.39 -8.51
CA LEU A 23 1.77 -8.53 -9.93
C LEU A 23 0.50 -9.36 -10.16
N PRO A 24 -0.25 -9.10 -11.25
CA PRO A 24 -1.38 -9.92 -11.62
C PRO A 24 -0.93 -11.35 -11.94
N GLY A 25 -1.78 -12.32 -11.62
CA GLY A 25 -1.51 -13.72 -11.89
C GLY A 25 -2.77 -14.58 -11.78
N ASP A 26 -2.77 -15.69 -12.50
CA ASP A 26 -3.82 -16.71 -12.49
C ASP A 26 -3.24 -18.04 -12.00
N PRO A 27 -3.85 -18.71 -11.00
CA PRO A 27 -5.08 -18.34 -10.28
C PRO A 27 -4.88 -17.32 -9.15
N HIS A 28 -3.63 -16.94 -8.86
CA HIS A 28 -3.27 -16.09 -7.72
C HIS A 28 -2.33 -14.96 -8.16
N PRO A 29 -2.42 -13.78 -7.52
CA PRO A 29 -1.42 -12.73 -7.71
C PRO A 29 -0.04 -13.22 -7.28
N ARG A 30 0.98 -12.49 -7.73
CA ARG A 30 2.38 -12.85 -7.50
C ARG A 30 3.09 -11.73 -6.74
N ALA A 31 3.98 -12.09 -5.84
CA ALA A 31 4.98 -11.17 -5.32
C ALA A 31 5.94 -10.73 -6.45
N LEU A 32 6.77 -9.72 -6.19
CA LEU A 32 7.69 -9.16 -7.20
C LEU A 32 8.76 -10.16 -7.65
N ASP A 33 9.09 -11.16 -6.82
CA ASP A 33 9.97 -12.27 -7.17
C ASP A 33 9.30 -13.37 -8.03
N GLY A 34 7.99 -13.23 -8.30
CA GLY A 34 7.18 -14.17 -9.05
C GLY A 34 6.48 -15.25 -8.21
N THR A 35 6.73 -15.29 -6.89
CA THR A 35 6.11 -16.23 -5.96
C THR A 35 4.59 -16.03 -5.95
N PRO A 36 3.76 -17.05 -6.26
CA PRO A 36 2.32 -16.93 -6.20
C PRO A 36 1.85 -16.85 -4.75
N VAL A 37 0.91 -15.96 -4.46
CA VAL A 37 0.40 -15.72 -3.11
C VAL A 37 -1.11 -15.89 -3.07
N ASN A 38 -1.58 -16.79 -2.21
CA ASN A 38 -3.02 -16.95 -1.99
C ASN A 38 -3.54 -15.93 -0.97
N LEU A 39 -4.21 -14.88 -1.44
CA LEU A 39 -4.84 -13.85 -0.60
C LEU A 39 -6.23 -14.24 -0.06
N SER A 40 -6.67 -15.50 -0.22
CA SER A 40 -7.97 -15.95 0.27
C SER A 40 -8.05 -15.92 1.80
N ASP A 41 -9.21 -15.53 2.32
CA ASP A 41 -9.48 -15.45 3.77
C ASP A 41 -9.30 -16.78 4.53
N ALA A 42 -9.39 -17.92 3.83
CA ALA A 42 -9.28 -19.25 4.42
C ALA A 42 -7.83 -19.77 4.50
N HIS A 43 -6.86 -19.04 3.92
CA HIS A 43 -5.47 -19.46 3.82
C HIS A 43 -4.59 -18.71 4.83
N ASP A 44 -3.71 -19.46 5.51
CA ASP A 44 -2.64 -18.87 6.31
C ASP A 44 -1.38 -18.80 5.46
N LEU A 45 -0.69 -17.66 5.51
CA LEU A 45 0.54 -17.45 4.74
C LEU A 45 1.61 -18.46 5.18
N THR A 46 2.22 -19.13 4.20
CA THR A 46 3.43 -19.91 4.43
C THR A 46 4.62 -18.99 4.68
N ASP A 47 5.69 -19.51 5.30
CA ASP A 47 6.91 -18.73 5.53
C ASP A 47 7.50 -18.16 4.22
N ALA A 48 7.40 -18.93 3.13
CA ALA A 48 7.88 -18.51 1.81
C ALA A 48 7.03 -17.36 1.23
N GLU A 49 5.69 -17.46 1.31
CA GLU A 49 4.80 -16.38 0.89
C GLU A 49 5.02 -15.14 1.74
N GLN A 50 5.15 -15.28 3.06
CA GLN A 50 5.38 -14.16 3.96
C GLN A 50 6.69 -13.44 3.63
N GLN A 51 7.77 -14.18 3.42
CA GLN A 51 9.05 -13.59 3.02
C GLN A 51 8.94 -12.86 1.68
N ALA A 52 8.33 -13.48 0.67
CA ALA A 52 8.14 -12.86 -0.64
C ALA A 52 7.28 -11.58 -0.58
N LEU A 53 6.26 -11.55 0.28
CA LEU A 53 5.42 -10.38 0.53
C LEU A 53 6.18 -9.25 1.24
N LEU A 54 7.01 -9.59 2.23
CA LEU A 54 7.88 -8.62 2.90
C LEU A 54 8.91 -8.03 1.94
N ASP A 55 9.52 -8.86 1.09
CA ASP A 55 10.47 -8.39 0.06
C ASP A 55 9.79 -7.55 -1.04
N SER A 56 8.46 -7.66 -1.17
CA SER A 56 7.64 -6.86 -2.09
C SER A 56 6.99 -5.64 -1.43
N SER A 57 7.35 -5.33 -0.18
CA SER A 57 6.75 -4.21 0.56
C SER A 57 7.47 -2.88 0.27
N VAL A 58 6.67 -1.82 0.14
CA VAL A 58 7.10 -0.45 -0.07
C VAL A 58 6.57 0.40 1.08
N HIS A 59 7.47 1.13 1.72
CA HIS A 59 7.12 2.09 2.76
C HIS A 59 6.86 3.45 2.11
N ILE A 60 5.66 4.00 2.31
CA ILE A 60 5.23 5.27 1.74
C ILE A 60 5.08 6.27 2.86
N PHE A 61 5.81 7.39 2.77
CA PHE A 61 5.70 8.48 3.72
C PHE A 61 4.64 9.48 3.25
N PRO A 62 3.84 10.04 4.17
CA PRO A 62 2.77 10.98 3.80
C PRO A 62 3.31 12.26 3.17
N ASP A 63 4.53 12.68 3.51
CA ASP A 63 5.19 13.85 2.92
C ASP A 63 5.47 13.72 1.41
N ASP A 64 5.49 12.48 0.88
CA ASP A 64 5.67 12.20 -0.55
C ASP A 64 4.34 12.21 -1.33
N LEU A 65 3.20 12.36 -0.64
CA LEU A 65 1.87 12.24 -1.22
C LEU A 65 1.11 13.56 -1.19
N THR A 66 0.26 13.75 -2.20
CA THR A 66 -0.86 14.70 -2.10
C THR A 66 -1.94 14.14 -1.19
N GLU A 67 -2.82 14.99 -0.66
CA GLU A 67 -3.94 14.57 0.21
C GLU A 67 -4.81 13.49 -0.47
N ARG A 68 -5.10 13.66 -1.76
CA ARG A 68 -5.87 12.67 -2.53
C ARG A 68 -5.14 11.34 -2.70
N SER A 69 -3.84 11.38 -2.97
CA SER A 69 -3.01 10.18 -3.08
C SER A 69 -2.91 9.44 -1.75
N TYR A 70 -2.84 10.19 -0.65
CA TYR A 70 -2.89 9.63 0.71
C TYR A 70 -4.21 8.89 0.96
N GLU A 71 -5.34 9.52 0.66
CA GLU A 71 -6.67 8.89 0.81
C GLU A 71 -6.78 7.61 -0.04
N ALA A 72 -6.30 7.66 -1.29
CA ALA A 72 -6.31 6.52 -2.20
C ALA A 72 -5.47 5.33 -1.70
N VAL A 73 -4.30 5.60 -1.09
CA VAL A 73 -3.48 4.56 -0.46
C VAL A 73 -4.16 4.02 0.81
N ALA A 74 -4.77 4.89 1.61
CA ALA A 74 -5.49 4.51 2.83
C ALA A 74 -6.69 3.58 2.54
N GLU A 75 -7.33 3.73 1.38
CA GLU A 75 -8.45 2.91 0.92
C GLU A 75 -8.03 1.51 0.43
N LEU A 76 -6.73 1.26 0.21
CA LEU A 76 -6.25 -0.06 -0.21
C LEU A 76 -6.63 -1.13 0.84
N PRO A 77 -7.01 -2.34 0.42
CA PRO A 77 -7.41 -3.37 1.34
C PRO A 77 -6.22 -3.92 2.12
N ILE A 78 -6.45 -4.28 3.38
CA ILE A 78 -5.56 -5.16 4.16
C ILE A 78 -6.18 -6.57 4.12
N PRO A 79 -5.62 -7.52 3.36
CA PRO A 79 -6.12 -8.89 3.29
C PRO A 79 -6.20 -9.56 4.67
N ARG A 80 -7.18 -10.44 4.90
CA ARG A 80 -7.29 -11.09 6.23
C ARG A 80 -6.10 -11.97 6.56
N CYS A 81 -5.51 -12.64 5.57
CA CYS A 81 -4.29 -13.42 5.77
C CYS A 81 -3.12 -12.53 6.25
N PHE A 82 -3.10 -11.24 5.88
CA PHE A 82 -2.11 -10.29 6.37
C PHE A 82 -2.40 -9.92 7.83
N ARG A 83 -3.65 -9.58 8.16
CA ARG A 83 -4.09 -9.29 9.54
C ARG A 83 -3.78 -10.39 10.55
N ARG A 84 -3.74 -11.65 10.08
CA ARG A 84 -3.41 -12.82 10.91
C ARG A 84 -1.90 -13.05 11.03
N SER A 85 -1.10 -12.46 10.15
CA SER A 85 0.35 -12.47 10.22
C SER A 85 0.84 -11.33 11.10
N GLY A 86 1.56 -11.65 12.19
CA GLY A 86 2.13 -10.62 13.07
C GLY A 86 3.13 -9.67 12.39
N TRP A 87 3.61 -10.00 11.19
CA TRP A 87 4.56 -9.19 10.43
C TRP A 87 3.89 -8.30 9.38
N LEU A 88 2.75 -8.72 8.84
CA LEU A 88 2.04 -8.04 7.76
C LEU A 88 0.71 -7.42 8.22
N GLN A 89 0.39 -7.45 9.51
CA GLN A 89 -0.95 -7.17 10.03
C GLN A 89 -1.54 -5.82 9.61
N ASP A 90 -0.68 -4.83 9.37
CA ASP A 90 -1.02 -3.45 9.00
C ASP A 90 -0.64 -3.13 7.53
N HIS A 91 -0.27 -4.13 6.74
CA HIS A 91 0.17 -3.91 5.36
C HIS A 91 -1.02 -3.89 4.40
N HIS A 92 -1.08 -2.87 3.56
CA HIS A 92 -2.05 -2.79 2.48
C HIS A 92 -1.58 -3.63 1.29
N ALA A 93 -2.50 -4.27 0.57
CA ALA A 93 -2.16 -5.01 -0.65
C ALA A 93 -2.57 -4.21 -1.88
N LEU A 94 -1.64 -4.10 -2.84
CA LEU A 94 -1.86 -3.47 -4.13
C LEU A 94 -1.52 -4.46 -5.24
N VAL A 95 -2.51 -4.85 -6.05
CA VAL A 95 -2.29 -5.66 -7.25
C VAL A 95 -2.21 -4.74 -8.45
N LEU A 96 -1.08 -4.76 -9.16
CA LEU A 96 -0.79 -3.93 -10.33
C LEU A 96 -1.36 -4.53 -11.62
N ASP A 97 -2.68 -4.73 -11.66
CA ASP A 97 -3.37 -5.10 -12.89
C ASP A 97 -3.67 -3.87 -13.78
N GLU A 98 -4.35 -4.08 -14.91
CA GLU A 98 -4.73 -3.00 -15.84
C GLU A 98 -5.67 -1.96 -15.19
N ALA A 99 -6.24 -2.26 -14.02
CA ALA A 99 -7.16 -1.43 -13.26
C ALA A 99 -6.58 -0.98 -11.90
N ALA A 100 -5.25 -1.01 -11.70
CA ALA A 100 -4.56 -0.59 -10.48
C ALA A 100 -4.73 0.91 -10.20
N ARG A 101 -5.94 1.28 -9.80
CA ARG A 101 -6.42 2.64 -9.61
C ARG A 101 -7.36 2.66 -8.40
N THR A 102 -7.24 3.71 -7.61
CA THR A 102 -8.21 4.04 -6.55
C THR A 102 -8.70 5.46 -6.82
N GLY A 103 -9.94 5.58 -7.29
CA GLY A 103 -10.47 6.87 -7.74
C GLY A 103 -9.65 7.47 -8.90
N PRO A 104 -9.20 8.74 -8.81
CA PRO A 104 -8.37 9.39 -9.84
C PRO A 104 -6.87 9.06 -9.70
N VAL A 105 -6.48 8.24 -8.72
CA VAL A 105 -5.09 7.89 -8.46
C VAL A 105 -4.77 6.57 -9.14
N ARG A 106 -3.70 6.57 -9.94
CA ARG A 106 -3.15 5.41 -10.63
C ARG A 106 -1.85 4.97 -9.96
N PHE A 107 -1.70 3.66 -9.83
CA PHE A 107 -0.48 3.03 -9.35
C PHE A 107 0.25 2.36 -10.51
N GLU A 108 1.57 2.53 -10.58
CA GLU A 108 2.42 1.89 -11.58
C GLU A 108 3.76 1.48 -10.95
N LEU A 109 4.34 0.37 -11.39
CA LEU A 109 5.69 -0.02 -11.00
C LEU A 109 6.68 0.35 -12.09
N HIS A 110 7.53 1.32 -11.80
CA HIS A 110 8.61 1.73 -12.68
C HIS A 110 9.90 0.96 -12.35
N GLU A 111 10.61 0.47 -13.38
CA GLU A 111 11.81 -0.38 -13.23
C GLU A 111 12.94 0.25 -12.40
N ILE A 112 13.12 1.57 -12.48
CA ILE A 112 14.15 2.31 -11.75
C ILE A 112 13.63 2.96 -10.45
N TYR A 113 12.45 3.59 -10.49
CA TYR A 113 11.96 4.42 -9.39
C TYR A 113 11.10 3.65 -8.38
N GLY A 114 10.71 2.41 -8.68
CA GLY A 114 9.80 1.64 -7.85
C GLY A 114 8.35 2.05 -8.06
N LEU A 115 7.55 2.03 -6.99
CA LEU A 115 6.12 2.34 -7.04
C LEU A 115 5.92 3.84 -7.31
N CYS A 116 5.31 4.16 -8.45
CA CYS A 116 4.84 5.48 -8.83
C CYS A 116 3.34 5.61 -8.50
N ILE A 117 2.97 6.78 -7.99
CA ILE A 117 1.59 7.15 -7.66
C ILE A 117 1.29 8.44 -8.39
N GLU A 118 0.37 8.39 -9.34
CA GLU A 118 0.05 9.51 -10.23
C GLU A 118 -1.44 9.84 -10.15
N GLU A 119 -1.78 11.13 -10.25
CA GLU A 119 -3.16 11.60 -10.32
C GLU A 119 -3.53 11.92 -11.77
N ASP A 120 -4.67 11.45 -12.26
CA ASP A 120 -5.23 11.93 -13.53
C ASP A 120 -5.65 13.41 -13.39
N GLU A 121 -5.31 14.23 -14.37
CA GLU A 121 -5.62 15.68 -14.44
C GLU A 121 -7.12 16.02 -14.46
#